data_AF-A0AAW0BSJ8-F1
#
_entry.id   AF-A0AAW0BSJ8-F1
#
_cell.length_a   1.000
_cell.length_b   1.000
_cell.length_c   1.000
_cell.angle_alpha   90.00
_cell.angle_beta   90.00
_cell.angle_gamma   90.00
#
_symmetry.space_group_name_H-M   'P 1'
#
loop_
_entity.id
_entity.type
_entity.pdbx_description
1 polymer ?
#
loop_
_entity_poly.entity_id
_entity_poly.type
_entity_poly.pdbx_seq_one_letter_code
_entity_poly.pdbx_strand_id
1 'polypeptide(L)'
;MPPKPSVASKDDTPAHKCPVESCSLTIDAIVRCSDDQHFGAHVQNLEAFSKKLRSSRKSVKSKKDTLPLVNATERGAIIEMLLCFMHNTPPLDLKKVSLQDILELNTVGRKYAVHSVIYASQKAMNEKALDHKHASYPIRVRILLHKLHNKDRSNIDPIMRKMFLDNLKVEKFGTWRAGGL
;
A
#
# COMPACT_ATOMS: atom_id res chain seq x y z
N MET A 1 29.37 38.68 35.06
CA MET A 1 28.73 37.34 34.91
C MET A 1 27.95 37.35 33.61
N PRO A 2 28.28 36.50 32.62
CA PRO A 2 27.47 36.40 31.40
C PRO A 2 26.12 35.72 31.71
N PRO A 3 25.02 36.11 31.04
CA PRO A 3 23.72 35.50 31.23
C PRO A 3 23.71 34.06 30.70
N LYS A 4 23.05 33.19 31.47
CA LYS A 4 22.86 31.76 31.17
C LYS A 4 22.06 31.63 29.87
N PRO A 5 22.47 30.80 28.89
CA PRO A 5 21.68 30.58 27.69
C PRO A 5 20.35 29.94 28.08
N SER A 6 19.25 30.61 27.72
CA SER A 6 17.90 30.08 27.85
C SER A 6 17.79 28.82 26.99
N VAL A 7 17.45 27.71 27.64
CA VAL A 7 17.13 26.45 26.98
C VAL A 7 15.95 26.71 26.04
N ALA A 8 16.22 26.74 24.75
CA ALA A 8 15.18 26.68 23.73
C ALA A 8 14.48 25.32 23.89
N SER A 9 13.23 25.35 24.34
CA SER A 9 12.31 24.23 24.33
C SER A 9 12.06 23.81 22.89
N LYS A 10 12.96 23.00 22.31
CA LYS A 10 12.72 22.30 21.05
C LYS A 10 11.78 21.14 21.34
N ASP A 11 10.49 21.42 21.41
CA ASP A 11 9.47 20.38 21.34
C ASP A 11 8.40 20.76 20.30
N ASP A 12 8.87 21.24 19.15
CA ASP A 12 8.07 21.34 17.92
C ASP A 12 8.04 19.97 17.23
N THR A 13 7.54 18.94 17.93
CA THR A 13 7.21 17.69 17.24
C THR A 13 5.99 17.99 16.38
N PRO A 14 6.07 17.98 15.03
CA PRO A 14 4.94 18.31 14.20
C PRO A 14 3.80 17.36 14.52
N ALA A 15 2.62 17.91 14.84
CA ALA A 15 1.42 17.14 15.12
C ALA A 15 1.23 16.10 14.01
N HIS A 16 1.30 14.81 14.37
CA HIS A 16 1.13 13.72 13.41
C HIS A 16 -0.24 13.85 12.77
N LYS A 17 -0.31 13.90 11.45
CA LYS A 17 -1.57 14.08 10.71
C LYS A 17 -2.16 12.73 10.30
N CYS A 18 -3.49 12.66 10.29
CA CYS A 18 -4.18 11.56 9.63
C CYS A 18 -3.97 11.69 8.11
N PRO A 19 -3.67 10.60 7.38
CA PRO A 19 -3.47 10.65 5.94
C PRO A 19 -4.76 10.96 5.14
N VAL A 20 -5.92 10.87 5.78
CA VAL A 20 -7.20 11.22 5.15
C VAL A 20 -7.50 12.68 5.44
N GLU A 21 -7.36 13.55 4.43
CA GLU A 21 -7.50 15.01 4.57
C GLU A 21 -8.84 15.45 5.17
N SER A 22 -9.93 14.73 4.87
CA SER A 22 -11.27 15.03 5.36
C SER A 22 -11.57 14.41 6.73
N CYS A 23 -10.60 13.75 7.38
CA CYS A 23 -10.81 13.10 8.67
C CYS A 23 -10.75 14.14 9.80
N SER A 24 -11.85 14.25 10.55
CA SER A 24 -11.98 15.14 11.71
C SER A 24 -11.92 14.40 13.05
N LEU A 25 -11.66 13.09 13.04
CA LEU A 25 -11.57 12.30 14.26
C LEU A 25 -10.31 12.67 15.04
N THR A 26 -10.40 12.66 16.37
CA THR A 26 -9.24 12.87 17.23
C THR A 26 -8.22 11.76 17.01
N ILE A 27 -6.95 12.15 16.82
CA ILE A 27 -5.84 11.22 16.65
C ILE A 27 -5.47 10.68 18.04
N ASP A 28 -5.57 9.37 18.20
CA ASP A 28 -5.36 8.67 19.48
C ASP A 28 -4.33 7.53 19.35
N ALA A 29 -3.63 7.45 18.22
CA ALA A 29 -2.49 6.57 17.99
C ALA A 29 -1.55 7.15 16.92
N ILE A 30 -0.28 6.73 16.96
CA ILE A 30 0.74 7.05 15.95
C ILE A 30 1.22 5.75 15.33
N VAL A 31 1.28 5.71 14.00
CA VAL A 31 1.88 4.60 13.24
C VAL A 31 3.24 5.05 12.70
N ARG A 32 4.32 4.40 13.14
CA ARG A 32 5.67 4.60 12.62
C ARG A 32 5.98 3.55 11.55
N CYS A 33 6.50 4.01 10.43
CA CYS A 33 6.86 3.20 9.26
C CYS A 33 8.36 2.87 9.23
N SER A 34 8.78 1.99 8.33
CA SER A 34 10.20 1.59 8.24
C SER A 34 11.11 2.65 7.61
N ASP A 35 10.53 3.63 6.92
CA ASP A 35 11.20 4.81 6.36
C ASP A 35 11.07 6.05 7.27
N ASP A 36 10.85 5.82 8.57
CA ASP A 36 10.70 6.85 9.61
C ASP A 36 9.55 7.86 9.39
N GLN A 37 8.64 7.58 8.46
CA GLN A 37 7.38 8.31 8.36
C GLN A 37 6.44 7.97 9.52
N HIS A 38 5.68 8.96 9.96
CA HIS A 38 4.74 8.84 11.08
C HIS A 38 3.36 9.35 10.68
N PHE A 39 2.33 8.54 10.92
CA PHE A 39 0.94 8.89 10.63
C PHE A 39 0.12 8.91 11.90
N GLY A 40 -0.75 9.92 12.03
CA GLY A 40 -1.83 9.88 12.99
C GLY A 40 -2.86 8.84 12.58
N ALA A 41 -3.35 8.08 13.55
CA ALA A 41 -4.37 7.06 13.33
C ALA A 41 -5.43 7.08 14.44
N HIS A 42 -6.49 6.31 14.20
CA HIS A 42 -7.61 6.15 15.13
C HIS A 42 -7.66 4.70 15.61
N VAL A 43 -7.51 4.47 16.91
CA VAL A 43 -7.50 3.15 17.53
C VAL A 43 -8.74 2.36 17.13
N GLN A 44 -9.90 3.02 17.12
CA GLN A 44 -11.16 2.40 16.72
C GLN A 44 -11.10 1.85 15.27
N ASN A 45 -10.52 2.61 14.33
CA ASN A 45 -10.38 2.15 12.94
C ASN A 45 -9.35 1.03 12.84
N LEU A 46 -8.20 1.17 13.52
CA LEU A 46 -7.19 0.11 13.56
C LEU A 46 -7.78 -1.21 14.08
N GLU A 47 -8.62 -1.16 15.12
CA GLU A 47 -9.26 -2.33 15.72
C GLU A 47 -10.37 -2.92 14.86
N ALA A 48 -11.18 -2.06 14.21
CA ALA A 48 -12.25 -2.49 13.32
C ALA A 48 -11.70 -3.22 12.08
N PHE A 49 -10.59 -2.75 11.52
CA PHE A 49 -10.03 -3.28 10.27
C PHE A 49 -8.86 -4.25 10.45
N SER A 50 -8.12 -4.19 11.55
CA SER A 50 -6.96 -5.05 11.78
C SER A 50 -6.68 -5.35 13.25
N LYS A 51 -7.06 -6.56 13.69
CA LYS A 51 -6.64 -7.09 15.00
C LYS A 51 -5.12 -7.23 15.14
N LYS A 52 -4.38 -7.31 14.03
CA LYS A 52 -2.92 -7.53 14.04
C LYS A 52 -2.12 -6.24 14.29
N LEU A 53 -2.63 -5.08 13.86
CA LEU A 53 -2.00 -3.79 14.18
C LEU A 53 -2.11 -3.43 15.67
N ARG A 54 -3.11 -3.97 16.36
CA ARG A 54 -3.26 -3.84 17.81
C ARG A 54 -2.08 -4.44 18.59
N SER A 55 -1.57 -5.62 18.18
CA SER A 55 -0.53 -6.35 18.92
C SER A 55 0.86 -5.70 18.84
N SER A 56 1.07 -4.81 17.87
CA SER A 56 2.30 -4.03 17.73
C SER A 56 2.35 -2.76 18.59
N ARG A 57 1.29 -2.48 19.37
CA ARG A 57 1.25 -1.35 20.29
C ARG A 57 2.23 -1.57 21.43
N LYS A 58 3.29 -0.76 21.47
CA LYS A 58 4.10 -0.59 22.67
C LYS A 58 3.57 0.66 23.37
N SER A 59 3.07 0.52 24.59
CA SER A 59 2.87 1.67 25.46
C SER A 59 4.25 2.24 25.77
N VAL A 60 4.63 3.31 25.07
CA VAL A 60 5.81 4.09 25.45
C VAL A 60 5.44 4.76 26.76
N LYS A 61 5.87 4.16 27.88
CA LYS A 61 5.69 4.71 29.21
C LYS A 61 6.63 5.92 29.37
N SER A 62 6.26 7.06 28.82
CA SER A 62 6.83 8.34 29.20
C SER A 62 5.74 9.28 29.70
N LYS A 63 6.12 10.09 30.68
CA LYS A 63 5.25 10.93 31.51
C LYS A 63 4.44 11.91 30.66
N LYS A 64 3.11 11.84 30.81
CA LYS A 64 2.06 12.73 30.26
C LYS A 64 2.05 12.84 28.72
N ASP A 65 0.90 12.49 28.14
CA ASP A 65 0.50 12.85 26.78
C ASP A 65 1.18 12.13 25.59
N THR A 66 1.79 10.96 25.80
CA THR A 66 2.34 10.16 24.68
C THR A 66 1.28 9.20 24.12
N LEU A 67 0.84 9.43 22.88
CA LEU A 67 -0.08 8.54 22.17
C LEU A 67 0.54 7.14 21.97
N PRO A 68 -0.27 6.06 21.94
CA PRO A 68 0.18 4.71 21.60
C PRO A 68 0.94 4.67 20.26
N LEU A 69 2.13 4.06 20.28
CA LEU A 69 2.95 3.87 19.08
C LEU A 69 2.76 2.46 18.50
N VAL A 70 2.41 2.41 17.23
CA VAL A 70 2.30 1.20 16.41
C VAL A 70 3.47 1.19 15.43
N ASN A 71 4.32 0.17 15.50
CA ASN A 71 5.43 0.03 14.55
C ASN A 71 5.01 -0.86 13.38
N ALA A 72 5.01 -0.30 12.18
CA ALA A 72 4.90 -1.01 10.91
C ALA A 72 6.30 -1.26 10.33
N THR A 73 6.46 -2.36 9.59
CA THR A 73 7.74 -2.69 8.93
C THR A 73 7.76 -2.22 7.47
N GLU A 74 6.67 -1.62 7.02
CA GLU A 74 6.44 -1.19 5.66
C GLU A 74 6.69 0.30 5.49
N ARG A 75 6.93 0.70 4.24
CA ARG A 75 7.18 2.09 3.88
C ARG A 75 5.93 2.92 4.09
N GLY A 76 6.11 4.21 4.36
CA GLY A 76 5.04 5.11 4.70
C GLY A 76 3.97 5.23 3.63
N ALA A 77 4.35 5.29 2.34
CA ALA A 77 3.38 5.33 1.24
C ALA A 77 2.40 4.14 1.22
N ILE A 78 2.82 2.95 1.64
CA ILE A 78 1.95 1.77 1.70
C ILE A 78 1.05 1.80 2.92
N ILE A 79 1.58 2.24 4.06
CA ILE A 79 0.82 2.41 5.30
C ILE A 79 -0.21 3.53 5.16
N GLU A 80 0.13 4.63 4.49
CA GLU A 80 -0.78 5.70 4.13
C GLU A 80 -1.99 5.16 3.36
N MET A 81 -1.76 4.44 2.26
CA MET A 81 -2.85 3.81 1.51
C MET A 81 -3.66 2.84 2.37
N LEU A 82 -3.00 1.99 3.16
CA LEU A 82 -3.65 1.05 4.08
C LEU A 82 -4.61 1.78 5.04
N LEU A 83 -4.14 2.89 5.65
CA LEU A 83 -4.91 3.72 6.57
C LEU A 83 -6.09 4.39 5.86
N CYS A 84 -5.94 4.84 4.62
CA CYS A 84 -7.05 5.37 3.82
C CYS A 84 -8.18 4.35 3.64
N PHE A 85 -7.87 3.06 3.46
CA PHE A 85 -8.88 1.99 3.37
C PHE A 85 -9.54 1.61 4.71
N MET A 86 -9.03 2.12 5.84
CA MET A 86 -9.62 1.93 7.17
C MET A 86 -10.56 3.08 7.56
N HIS A 87 -10.68 4.10 6.71
CA HIS A 87 -11.64 5.16 6.88
C HIS A 87 -12.92 4.84 6.12
N ASN A 88 -14.06 5.25 6.67
CA ASN A 88 -15.35 5.15 5.98
C ASN A 88 -15.51 6.29 4.95
N THR A 89 -14.54 6.40 4.05
CA THR A 89 -14.48 7.39 2.98
C THR A 89 -14.47 6.67 1.63
N PRO A 90 -14.73 7.38 0.51
CA PRO A 90 -14.58 6.80 -0.81
C PRO A 90 -13.21 6.12 -0.96
N PRO A 91 -13.17 4.87 -1.47
CA PRO A 91 -11.93 4.12 -1.56
C PRO A 91 -10.95 4.80 -2.52
N LEU A 92 -9.66 4.68 -2.21
CA LEU A 92 -8.58 5.21 -3.04
C LEU A 92 -8.66 4.64 -4.47
N ASP A 93 -8.58 5.52 -5.47
CA ASP A 93 -8.52 5.10 -6.87
C ASP A 93 -7.15 4.49 -7.20
N LEU A 94 -7.08 3.17 -7.18
CA LEU A 94 -5.86 2.41 -7.47
C LEU A 94 -5.46 2.41 -8.95
N LYS A 95 -6.26 2.99 -9.87
CA LYS A 95 -5.90 3.04 -11.29
C LYS A 95 -4.61 3.82 -11.53
N LYS A 96 -4.42 4.92 -10.78
CA LYS A 96 -3.26 5.82 -10.87
C LYS A 96 -2.06 5.33 -10.07
N VAL A 97 -2.24 4.32 -9.21
CA VAL A 97 -1.17 3.76 -8.39
C VAL A 97 -0.26 2.87 -9.22
N SER A 98 1.04 2.87 -8.89
CA SER A 98 2.02 2.02 -9.56
C SER A 98 1.70 0.54 -9.35
N LEU A 99 2.11 -0.33 -10.28
CA LEU A 99 1.94 -1.77 -10.09
C LEU A 99 2.66 -2.24 -8.82
N GLN A 100 3.89 -1.75 -8.58
CA GLN A 100 4.69 -2.17 -7.43
C GLN A 100 3.97 -1.87 -6.12
N ASP A 101 3.42 -0.66 -5.96
CA ASP A 101 2.73 -0.29 -4.74
C ASP A 101 1.41 -1.05 -4.57
N ILE A 102 0.71 -1.42 -5.65
CA ILE A 102 -0.48 -2.28 -5.57
C ILE A 102 -0.12 -3.70 -5.10
N LEU A 103 0.98 -4.27 -5.61
CA LEU A 103 1.45 -5.60 -5.17
C LEU A 103 1.83 -5.56 -3.68
N GLU A 104 2.60 -4.55 -3.28
CA GLU A 104 3.00 -4.36 -1.88
C GLU A 104 1.79 -4.13 -0.98
N LEU A 105 0.85 -3.26 -1.38
CA LEU A 105 -0.40 -3.03 -0.68
C LEU A 105 -1.24 -4.30 -0.53
N ASN A 106 -1.28 -5.17 -1.53
CA ASN A 106 -1.95 -6.47 -1.42
C ASN A 106 -1.30 -7.36 -0.35
N THR A 107 0.04 -7.44 -0.34
CA THR A 107 0.80 -8.19 0.68
C THR A 107 0.53 -7.63 2.08
N VAL A 108 0.54 -6.32 2.23
CA VAL A 108 0.27 -5.62 3.49
C VAL A 108 -1.17 -5.84 3.96
N GLY A 109 -2.14 -5.73 3.05
CA GLY A 109 -3.54 -6.04 3.33
C GLY A 109 -3.72 -7.47 3.86
N ARG A 110 -3.01 -8.44 3.28
CA ARG A 110 -3.01 -9.84 3.77
C ARG A 110 -2.31 -9.97 5.13
N LYS A 111 -1.14 -9.35 5.30
CA LYS A 111 -0.39 -9.37 6.56
C LYS A 111 -1.27 -8.89 7.71
N TYR A 112 -1.93 -7.76 7.54
CA TYR A 112 -2.79 -7.13 8.55
C TYR A 112 -4.26 -7.57 8.51
N ALA A 113 -4.63 -8.47 7.61
CA ALA A 113 -6.00 -8.98 7.42
C ALA A 113 -7.05 -7.89 7.13
N VAL A 114 -6.67 -6.88 6.35
CA VAL A 114 -7.56 -5.78 5.92
C VAL A 114 -8.24 -6.18 4.62
N HIS A 115 -9.40 -6.83 4.72
CA HIS A 115 -10.07 -7.44 3.59
C HIS A 115 -10.47 -6.47 2.47
N SER A 116 -10.85 -5.24 2.81
CA SER A 116 -11.16 -4.18 1.84
C SER A 116 -9.97 -3.90 0.92
N VAL A 117 -8.77 -3.80 1.50
CA VAL A 117 -7.50 -3.62 0.76
C VAL A 117 -7.19 -4.81 -0.13
N ILE A 118 -7.34 -6.03 0.39
CA ILE A 118 -7.09 -7.26 -0.39
C ILE A 118 -7.97 -7.28 -1.63
N TYR A 119 -9.27 -7.03 -1.47
CA TYR A 119 -10.22 -7.00 -2.57
C TYR A 119 -9.91 -5.88 -3.59
N ALA A 120 -9.70 -4.65 -3.10
CA ALA A 120 -9.43 -3.50 -3.97
C ALA A 120 -8.14 -3.70 -4.79
N SER A 121 -7.07 -4.16 -4.14
CA SER A 121 -5.79 -4.43 -4.82
C SER A 121 -5.88 -5.60 -5.80
N GLN A 122 -6.64 -6.66 -5.50
CA GLN A 122 -6.91 -7.75 -6.45
C GLN A 122 -7.64 -7.27 -7.70
N LYS A 123 -8.70 -6.47 -7.50
CA LYS A 123 -9.43 -5.85 -8.60
C LYS A 123 -8.51 -4.98 -9.46
N ALA A 124 -7.71 -4.12 -8.83
CA ALA A 124 -6.78 -3.24 -9.54
C ALA A 124 -5.69 -4.02 -10.30
N MET A 125 -5.15 -5.10 -9.73
CA MET A 125 -4.24 -6.00 -10.43
C MET A 125 -4.90 -6.63 -11.66
N ASN A 126 -6.14 -7.12 -11.54
CA ASN A 126 -6.86 -7.73 -12.65
C ASN A 126 -7.13 -6.71 -13.76
N GLU A 127 -7.59 -5.50 -13.40
CA GLU A 127 -7.82 -4.41 -14.34
C GLU A 127 -6.53 -4.04 -15.08
N LYS A 128 -5.42 -3.83 -14.35
CA LYS A 128 -4.10 -3.54 -14.95
C LYS A 128 -3.60 -4.69 -15.82
N ALA A 129 -3.81 -5.94 -15.42
CA ALA A 129 -3.40 -7.08 -16.22
C ALA A 129 -4.22 -7.20 -17.50
N LEU A 130 -5.48 -6.80 -17.51
CA LEU A 130 -6.36 -6.92 -18.67
C LEU A 130 -6.36 -5.67 -19.57
N ASP A 131 -5.70 -4.59 -19.16
CA ASP A 131 -5.57 -3.38 -19.96
C ASP A 131 -4.85 -3.65 -21.29
N HIS A 132 -5.60 -3.54 -22.39
CA HIS A 132 -5.13 -3.79 -23.74
C HIS A 132 -4.16 -2.73 -24.25
N LYS A 133 -4.21 -1.52 -23.71
CA LYS A 133 -3.42 -0.38 -24.20
C LYS A 133 -2.05 -0.32 -23.54
N HIS A 134 -1.98 -0.74 -22.27
CA HIS A 134 -0.82 -0.43 -21.42
C HIS A 134 -0.16 -1.64 -20.76
N ALA A 135 -0.81 -2.81 -20.71
CA ALA A 135 -0.26 -3.97 -20.01
C ALA A 135 0.70 -4.78 -20.89
N SER A 136 2.01 -4.60 -20.67
CA SER A 136 3.06 -5.40 -21.29
C SER A 136 3.13 -6.83 -20.71
N TYR A 137 3.80 -7.73 -21.44
CA TYR A 137 4.03 -9.11 -20.98
C TYR A 137 4.70 -9.18 -19.59
N PRO A 138 5.76 -8.40 -19.27
CA PRO A 138 6.35 -8.38 -17.93
C PRO A 138 5.37 -8.00 -16.80
N ILE A 139 4.44 -7.07 -17.06
CA ILE A 139 3.42 -6.67 -16.06
C ILE A 139 2.54 -7.89 -15.71
N ARG A 140 2.08 -8.62 -16.71
CA ARG A 140 1.20 -9.79 -16.54
C ARG A 140 1.92 -10.91 -15.79
N VAL A 141 3.19 -11.19 -16.13
CA VAL A 141 4.03 -12.18 -15.43
C VAL A 141 4.16 -11.81 -13.95
N ARG A 142 4.49 -10.56 -13.63
CA ARG A 142 4.63 -10.11 -12.23
C ARG A 142 3.34 -10.29 -11.43
N ILE A 143 2.20 -9.97 -12.02
CA ILE A 143 0.88 -10.15 -11.39
C ILE A 143 0.59 -11.64 -11.17
N LEU A 144 0.85 -12.50 -12.16
CA LEU A 144 0.65 -13.95 -12.02
C LEU A 144 1.54 -14.56 -10.95
N LEU A 145 2.82 -14.18 -10.89
CA LEU A 145 3.75 -14.64 -9.86
C LEU A 145 3.28 -14.21 -8.45
N HIS A 146 2.84 -12.95 -8.32
CA HIS A 146 2.28 -12.45 -7.06
C HIS A 146 1.03 -13.23 -6.64
N LYS A 147 0.11 -13.48 -7.59
CA LYS A 147 -1.10 -14.25 -7.35
C LYS A 147 -0.79 -15.69 -6.95
N LEU A 148 0.14 -16.35 -7.64
CA LEU A 148 0.59 -17.70 -7.32
C LEU A 148 1.18 -17.79 -5.91
N HIS A 149 2.09 -16.87 -5.56
CA HIS A 149 2.69 -16.79 -4.23
C HIS A 149 1.63 -16.64 -3.13
N ASN A 150 0.61 -15.83 -3.39
CA ASN A 150 -0.47 -15.54 -2.43
C ASN A 150 -1.67 -16.50 -2.54
N LYS A 151 -1.57 -17.57 -3.33
CA LYS A 151 -2.64 -18.55 -3.60
C LYS A 151 -3.95 -17.90 -4.09
N ASP A 152 -3.85 -16.77 -4.79
CA ASP A 152 -4.99 -16.09 -5.41
C ASP A 152 -5.26 -16.69 -6.80
N ARG A 153 -6.37 -17.40 -6.93
CA ARG A 153 -6.80 -18.04 -8.19
C ARG A 153 -7.72 -17.17 -9.03
N SER A 154 -8.07 -15.97 -8.57
CA SER A 154 -8.98 -15.09 -9.30
C SER A 154 -8.34 -14.60 -10.61
N ASN A 155 -9.10 -14.69 -11.69
CA ASN A 155 -8.77 -14.14 -13.02
C ASN A 155 -7.44 -14.62 -13.62
N ILE A 156 -6.90 -15.77 -13.19
CA ILE A 156 -5.68 -16.35 -13.76
C ILE A 156 -5.87 -16.68 -15.25
N ASP A 157 -6.94 -17.40 -15.61
CA ASP A 157 -7.15 -17.86 -16.99
C ASP A 157 -7.32 -16.71 -17.99
N PRO A 158 -8.13 -15.66 -17.70
CA PRO A 158 -8.21 -14.49 -18.58
C PRO A 158 -6.85 -13.81 -18.80
N ILE A 159 -6.02 -13.70 -17.76
CA ILE A 159 -4.69 -13.08 -17.86
C ILE A 159 -3.76 -13.96 -18.73
N MET A 160 -3.73 -15.27 -18.47
CA MET A 160 -2.92 -16.24 -19.22
C MET A 160 -3.32 -16.30 -20.70
N ARG A 161 -4.62 -16.40 -20.99
CA ARG A 161 -5.14 -16.38 -22.36
C ARG A 161 -4.69 -15.12 -23.10
N LYS A 162 -4.76 -13.98 -22.43
CA LYS A 162 -4.38 -12.71 -23.03
C LYS A 162 -2.88 -12.60 -23.29
N MET A 163 -2.02 -13.10 -22.38
CA MET A 163 -0.57 -13.22 -22.63
C MET A 163 -0.28 -14.05 -23.88
N PHE A 164 -0.94 -15.20 -24.02
CA PHE A 164 -0.75 -16.09 -25.15
C PHE A 164 -1.19 -15.43 -26.48
N LEU A 165 -2.36 -14.78 -26.50
CA LEU A 165 -2.87 -14.09 -27.68
C LEU A 165 -1.97 -12.93 -28.12
N ASP A 166 -1.39 -12.20 -27.18
CA ASP A 166 -0.48 -11.09 -27.50
C ASP A 166 0.84 -11.61 -28.09
N ASN A 167 1.35 -12.75 -27.61
CA ASN A 167 2.54 -13.40 -28.20
C ASN A 167 2.29 -13.92 -29.62
N LEU A 168 1.13 -14.55 -29.87
CA LEU A 168 0.79 -15.04 -31.22
C LEU A 168 0.66 -13.91 -32.27
N LYS A 169 0.28 -12.70 -31.85
CA LYS A 169 0.25 -11.54 -32.73
C LYS A 169 1.66 -11.08 -33.12
N VAL A 170 2.63 -11.19 -32.23
CA VAL A 170 4.03 -10.84 -32.54
C VAL A 170 4.59 -11.78 -33.62
N GLU A 171 4.28 -13.08 -33.54
CA GLU A 171 4.77 -14.07 -34.52
C GLU A 171 4.17 -13.90 -35.92
N LYS A 172 2.88 -13.51 -36.02
CA LYS A 172 2.21 -13.34 -37.32
C LYS A 172 2.60 -12.05 -38.07
N PHE A 173 3.20 -11.07 -37.40
CA PHE A 173 3.61 -9.79 -38.00
C PHE A 173 5.14 -9.58 -37.99
N GLY A 174 5.92 -10.55 -37.50
CA GLY A 174 7.36 -10.62 -37.68
C GLY A 174 7.72 -11.02 -39.11
N THR A 175 7.67 -10.06 -40.03
CA THR A 175 8.18 -10.20 -41.39
C THR A 175 9.64 -10.68 -41.35
N TRP A 176 9.89 -11.81 -41.99
CA TRP A 176 11.20 -12.24 -42.46
C TRP A 176 11.85 -11.09 -43.23
N ARG A 177 12.85 -10.42 -42.66
CA ARG A 177 13.88 -9.78 -43.48
C ARG A 177 14.77 -10.89 -44.00
N ALA A 178 14.41 -11.43 -45.16
CA ALA A 178 15.37 -12.18 -45.97
C ALA A 178 16.56 -11.26 -46.21
N GLY A 179 17.69 -11.59 -45.59
CA GLY A 179 18.97 -10.97 -45.91
C GLY A 179 19.28 -11.29 -47.36
N GLY A 180 19.17 -10.28 -48.22
CA GLY A 180 19.84 -10.29 -49.51
C GLY A 180 21.30 -9.96 -49.29
N LEU A 181 22.17 -10.92 -49.57
CA LEU A 181 23.49 -10.75 -50.17
C LEU A 181 23.82 -12.05 -50.91
#